data_AF-A0A9C8WS48-F1
#
_entry.id   AF-A0A9C8WS48-F1
#
_cell.length_a   1.000
_cell.length_b   1.000
_cell.length_c   1.000
_cell.angle_alpha   90.00
_cell.angle_beta   90.00
_cell.angle_gamma   90.00
#
_symmetry.space_group_name_H-M   'P 1'
#
loop_
_entity.id
_entity.type
_entity.pdbx_description
1 polymer ?
#
loop_
_entity_poly.entity_id
_entity_poly.type
_entity_poly.pdbx_seq_one_letter_code
_entity_poly.pdbx_strand_id
1 'polypeptide(L)'
;MNKKFAVILSGCGHQDGTEIHEATLTLWAIHKNGADYQCFAPDIPQHHVLNHITGQEMNEQRNVLIESARIARGKIKPLSEYSPA
;
A
#
# COMPACT_ATOMS: atom_id res chain seq x y z
N MET A 1 -25.28 -0.97 -8.08
CA MET A 1 -23.89 -0.56 -8.38
C MET A 1 -23.01 -1.08 -7.26
N ASN A 2 -21.92 -1.77 -7.58
CA ASN A 2 -20.90 -2.07 -6.57
C ASN A 2 -20.14 -0.79 -6.23
N LYS A 3 -20.06 -0.45 -4.93
CA LYS A 3 -19.19 0.64 -4.47
C LYS A 3 -17.74 0.26 -4.81
N LYS A 4 -16.96 1.22 -5.28
CA LYS A 4 -15.53 1.05 -5.56
C LYS A 4 -14.71 1.97 -4.66
N PHE A 5 -13.83 1.39 -3.87
CA PHE A 5 -12.98 2.12 -2.93
C PHE A 5 -11.59 2.34 -3.51
N ALA A 6 -11.06 3.56 -3.38
CA ALA A 6 -9.63 3.79 -3.55
C ALA A 6 -8.94 3.48 -2.22
N VAL A 7 -7.94 2.60 -2.25
CA VAL A 7 -7.13 2.25 -1.08
C VAL A 7 -5.73 2.79 -1.31
N ILE A 8 -5.30 3.74 -0.49
CA ILE A 8 -4.00 4.39 -0.62
C ILE A 8 -3.03 3.71 0.33
N LEU A 9 -1.91 3.25 -0.22
CA LEU A 9 -0.82 2.59 0.48
C LEU A 9 0.44 3.47 0.45
N SER A 10 1.39 3.16 1.33
CA SER A 10 2.59 3.96 1.62
C SER A 10 3.88 3.12 1.69
N GLY A 11 3.83 1.83 1.32
CA GLY A 11 4.95 0.88 1.36
C GLY A 11 4.48 -0.47 1.90
N CYS A 12 5.37 -1.28 2.46
CA CYS A 12 5.05 -2.63 2.94
C CYS A 12 5.75 -2.96 4.28
N GLY A 13 5.28 -2.35 5.36
CA GLY A 13 5.86 -2.46 6.70
C GLY A 13 5.40 -1.28 7.55
N HIS A 14 4.99 -1.49 8.79
CA HIS A 14 4.33 -0.43 9.59
C HIS A 14 5.26 0.74 9.95
N GLN A 15 6.58 0.53 9.97
CA GLN A 15 7.53 1.55 10.39
C GLN A 15 8.04 2.40 9.21
N ASP A 16 7.97 1.88 7.99
CA ASP A 16 8.49 2.54 6.79
C ASP A 16 7.51 2.53 5.60
N GLY A 17 6.25 2.15 5.85
CA GLY A 17 5.20 2.07 4.86
C GLY A 17 3.83 1.78 5.47
N THR A 18 3.05 0.93 4.81
CA THR A 18 1.72 0.54 5.30
C THR A 18 1.79 -0.63 6.26
N GLU A 19 1.03 -0.56 7.36
CA GLU A 19 0.80 -1.70 8.26
C GLU A 19 0.09 -2.83 7.50
N ILE A 20 0.73 -4.00 7.46
CA ILE A 20 0.37 -5.08 6.53
C ILE A 20 -0.95 -5.74 6.95
N HIS A 21 -1.21 -5.90 8.24
CA HIS A 21 -2.44 -6.52 8.74
C HIS A 21 -3.65 -5.63 8.53
N GLU A 22 -3.57 -4.34 8.82
CA GLU A 22 -4.59 -3.32 8.60
C GLU A 22 -4.96 -3.26 7.12
N ALA A 23 -3.96 -3.20 6.22
CA ALA A 23 -4.22 -3.22 4.79
C ALA A 23 -4.90 -4.52 4.38
N THR A 24 -4.38 -5.69 4.79
CA THR A 24 -4.94 -6.99 4.44
C THR A 24 -6.39 -7.14 4.92
N LEU A 25 -6.68 -6.77 6.17
CA LEU A 25 -8.01 -6.81 6.76
C LEU A 25 -8.95 -5.81 6.09
N THR A 26 -8.47 -4.63 5.72
CA THR A 26 -9.23 -3.62 4.98
C THR A 26 -9.65 -4.14 3.61
N LEU A 27 -8.71 -4.68 2.83
CA LEU A 27 -9.00 -5.26 1.51
C LEU A 27 -10.00 -6.43 1.62
N TRP A 28 -9.82 -7.30 2.62
CA TRP A 28 -10.76 -8.39 2.89
C TRP A 28 -12.15 -7.88 3.27
N ALA A 29 -12.24 -6.86 4.13
CA ALA A 29 -13.52 -6.31 4.57
C ALA A 29 -14.28 -5.65 3.42
N ILE A 30 -13.61 -4.92 2.53
CA ILE A 30 -14.21 -4.34 1.32
C ILE A 30 -14.81 -5.46 0.46
N HIS A 31 -14.01 -6.49 0.14
CA HIS A 31 -14.44 -7.61 -0.69
C HIS A 31 -15.59 -8.41 -0.03
N LYS A 32 -15.48 -8.71 1.28
CA LYS A 32 -16.50 -9.45 2.04
C LYS A 32 -17.86 -8.74 2.05
N ASN A 33 -17.88 -7.41 2.01
CA ASN A 33 -19.10 -6.61 1.97
C ASN A 33 -19.61 -6.35 0.54
N GLY A 34 -19.10 -7.09 -0.46
CA GLY A 34 -19.56 -7.04 -1.84
C GLY A 34 -19.13 -5.78 -2.61
N ALA A 35 -18.15 -5.04 -2.11
CA ALA A 35 -17.56 -3.90 -2.81
C ALA A 35 -16.25 -4.29 -3.51
N ASP A 36 -15.81 -3.44 -4.44
CA ASP A 36 -14.54 -3.60 -5.14
C ASP A 36 -13.54 -2.52 -4.69
N TYR A 37 -12.25 -2.71 -4.96
CA TYR A 37 -11.21 -1.75 -4.64
C TYR A 37 -10.16 -1.62 -5.74
N GLN A 38 -9.49 -0.46 -5.77
CA GLN A 38 -8.25 -0.24 -6.50
C GLN A 38 -7.21 0.29 -5.52
N CYS A 39 -6.07 -0.41 -5.41
CA CYS A 39 -4.95 0.08 -4.64
C CYS A 39 -4.20 1.16 -5.41
N PHE A 40 -3.70 2.16 -4.70
CA PHE A 40 -2.85 3.23 -5.19
C PHE A 40 -1.70 3.47 -4.21
N ALA A 41 -0.58 3.98 -4.70
CA ALA A 41 0.52 4.46 -3.87
C ALA A 41 1.32 5.53 -4.65
N PRO A 42 1.94 6.51 -3.98
CA PRO A 42 2.81 7.47 -4.66
C PRO A 42 4.05 6.77 -5.22
N ASP A 43 4.44 7.10 -6.45
CA ASP A 43 5.66 6.60 -7.09
C ASP A 43 6.86 7.48 -6.70
N ILE A 44 7.31 7.32 -5.46
CA ILE A 44 8.38 8.11 -4.85
C ILE A 44 9.29 7.22 -3.99
N PRO A 45 10.52 7.64 -3.68
CA PRO A 45 11.35 6.98 -2.67
C PRO A 45 10.67 6.99 -1.29
N GLN A 46 10.85 5.91 -0.52
CA GLN A 46 10.55 5.91 0.92
C GLN A 46 11.47 6.89 1.65
N HIS A 47 10.99 7.47 2.76
CA HIS A 47 11.78 8.38 3.58
C HIS A 47 13.00 7.68 4.21
N HIS A 48 12.78 6.47 4.73
CA HIS A 48 13.78 5.59 5.30
C HIS A 48 13.42 4.13 4.97
N VAL A 49 14.35 3.21 5.20
CA VAL A 49 14.10 1.77 5.13
C VAL A 49 14.52 1.15 6.45
N LEU A 50 13.62 0.41 7.10
CA LEU A 50 13.84 -0.10 8.46
C LEU A 50 13.93 -1.62 8.47
N ASN A 51 14.95 -2.13 9.15
CA ASN A 51 14.98 -3.52 9.55
C ASN A 51 13.98 -3.71 10.69
N HIS A 52 12.84 -4.33 10.40
CA HIS A 52 11.78 -4.53 11.39
C HIS A 52 12.14 -5.53 12.51
N ILE A 53 13.26 -6.26 12.43
CA ILE A 53 13.77 -7.11 13.52
C ILE A 53 14.52 -6.26 14.54
N THR A 54 15.33 -5.29 14.09
CA THR A 54 16.20 -4.49 14.96
C THR A 54 15.67 -3.08 15.22
N GLY A 55 14.71 -2.60 14.43
CA GLY A 55 14.20 -1.23 14.45
C GLY A 55 15.19 -0.19 13.90
N GLN A 56 16.29 -0.63 13.27
CA GLN A 56 17.35 0.27 12.78
C GLN A 56 17.19 0.56 11.29
N GLU A 57 17.59 1.77 10.89
CA GLU A 57 17.69 2.16 9.49
C GLU A 57 18.73 1.32 8.74
N MET A 58 18.36 0.93 7.53
CA MET A 58 19.21 0.23 6.58
C MET A 58 19.71 1.23 5.55
N ASN A 59 20.99 1.11 5.16
CA ASN A 59 21.57 1.93 4.10
C ASN A 59 21.18 1.41 2.70
N GLU A 60 19.89 1.48 2.40
CA GLU A 60 19.29 1.11 1.12
C GLU A 60 18.14 2.07 0.77
N GLN A 61 17.70 2.05 -0.49
CA GLN A 61 16.54 2.83 -0.93
C GLN A 61 15.49 1.91 -1.51
N ARG A 62 14.23 2.19 -1.19
CA ARG A 62 13.05 1.52 -1.74
C ARG A 62 12.05 2.55 -2.24
N ASN A 63 11.20 2.13 -3.18
CA ASN A 63 10.14 2.96 -3.73
C ASN A 63 8.78 2.55 -3.15
N VAL A 64 8.00 3.55 -2.76
CA VAL A 64 6.71 3.38 -2.08
C VAL A 64 5.72 2.57 -2.93
N LEU A 65 5.60 2.86 -4.23
CA LEU A 65 4.70 2.13 -5.14
C LEU A 65 5.15 0.68 -5.31
N ILE A 66 6.45 0.46 -5.52
CA ILE A 66 7.02 -0.88 -5.73
C ILE A 66 6.81 -1.75 -4.49
N GLU A 67 7.08 -1.23 -3.29
CA GLU A 67 6.90 -2.00 -2.07
C GLU A 67 5.41 -2.23 -1.76
N SER A 68 4.56 -1.23 -1.97
CA SER A 68 3.09 -1.38 -1.83
C SER A 68 2.50 -2.45 -2.76
N ALA A 69 3.12 -2.70 -3.92
CA ALA A 69 2.70 -3.74 -4.85
C ALA A 69 2.76 -5.16 -4.24
N ARG A 70 3.57 -5.37 -3.17
CA ARG A 70 3.62 -6.63 -2.42
C ARG A 70 2.29 -6.93 -1.74
N ILE A 71 1.72 -5.93 -1.04
CA ILE A 71 0.39 -6.03 -0.39
C ILE A 71 -0.70 -6.22 -1.47
N ALA A 72 -0.65 -5.41 -2.53
CA ALA A 72 -1.66 -5.42 -3.59
C ALA A 72 -1.53 -6.60 -4.57
N ARG A 73 -0.55 -7.49 -4.40
CA ARG A 73 -0.25 -8.61 -5.31
C ARG A 73 -0.11 -8.16 -6.77
N GLY A 74 0.57 -7.03 -6.98
CA GLY A 74 0.76 -6.39 -8.29
C GLY A 74 -0.43 -5.60 -8.82
N LYS A 75 -1.59 -5.61 -8.16
CA LYS A 75 -2.80 -4.87 -8.60
C LYS A 75 -2.86 -3.47 -8.00
N ILE A 76 -1.89 -2.63 -8.33
CA ILE A 76 -1.74 -1.26 -7.83
C ILE A 76 -1.46 -0.29 -8.97
N LYS A 77 -1.81 0.98 -8.78
CA LYS A 77 -1.50 2.06 -9.72
C LYS A 77 -0.76 3.21 -9.04
N PRO A 78 0.03 4.02 -9.77
CA PRO A 78 0.53 5.28 -9.26
C PRO A 78 -0.62 6.16 -8.76
N LEU A 79 -0.44 6.82 -7.61
CA LEU A 79 -1.46 7.71 -7.04
C LEU A 79 -1.82 8.87 -7.98
N SER A 80 -0.88 9.30 -8.83
CA SER A 80 -1.11 10.31 -9.87
C SER A 80 -2.16 9.90 -10.92
N GLU A 81 -2.45 8.59 -11.06
CA GLU A 81 -3.52 8.10 -11.94
C GLU A 81 -4.89 8.04 -11.25
N TYR A 82 -4.98 8.42 -9.97
CA TYR A 82 -6.27 8.47 -9.28
C TYR A 82 -7.18 9.52 -9.92
N SER A 83 -8.38 9.09 -10.29
CA SER A 83 -9.44 9.98 -10.80
C SER A 83 -10.67 9.82 -9.91
N PRO A 84 -11.13 10.88 -9.23
CA PRO A 84 -12.40 10.86 -8.52
C PRO A 84 -13.55 10.78 -9.53
N ALA A 85 -14.55 9.96 -9.21
CA ALA A 85 -15.79 9.86 -9.99
C ALA A 85 -16.74 11.02 -9.67
#